data_AF-A0AA86MGC2-F1
#
_entry.id   AF-A0AA86MGC2-F1
#
_cell.length_a   1.000
_cell.length_b   1.000
_cell.length_c   1.000
_cell.angle_alpha   90.00
_cell.angle_beta   90.00
_cell.angle_gamma   90.00
#
_symmetry.space_group_name_H-M   'P 1'
#
loop_
_entity.id
_entity.type
_entity.pdbx_description
1 polymer ?
#
loop_
_entity_poly.entity_id
_entity_poly.type
_entity_poly.pdbx_seq_one_letter_code
_entity_poly.pdbx_strand_id
1 'polypeptide(L)'
;MSRAVDAVGRWHPEAPRPYLVVVRDAPLSLPKPAVYRMRTITPRVLGIAEVPYLAELRGVDTPGDGLDLRAVQRAARALRRSLGLAE
;
A
#
# COMPACT_ATOMS: atom_id res chain seq x y z
N MET A 1 -2.50 19.02 -4.68
CA MET A 1 -1.37 18.11 -4.40
C MET A 1 -2.00 16.85 -3.77
N SER A 2 -1.45 15.64 -3.94
CA SER A 2 -2.11 14.42 -3.43
C SER A 2 -2.18 14.49 -1.90
N ARG A 3 -3.37 14.28 -1.31
CA ARG A 3 -3.62 14.41 0.14
C ARG A 3 -2.60 13.65 1.00
N ALA A 4 -2.09 12.52 0.51
CA ALA A 4 -1.07 11.73 1.21
C ALA A 4 0.31 12.41 1.27
N VAL A 5 0.72 13.07 0.18
CA VAL A 5 2.00 13.80 0.14
C VAL A 5 1.95 15.01 1.07
N ASP A 6 0.81 15.70 1.11
CA ASP A 6 0.60 16.83 2.01
C ASP A 6 0.59 16.38 3.48
N ALA A 7 -0.05 15.24 3.78
CA ALA A 7 -0.09 14.67 5.12
C ALA A 7 1.30 14.29 5.64
N VAL A 8 2.12 13.60 4.83
CA VAL A 8 3.51 13.30 5.18
C VAL A 8 4.36 14.57 5.23
N GLY A 9 4.08 15.55 4.37
CA GLY A 9 4.74 16.85 4.38
C GLY A 9 4.56 17.62 5.68
N ARG A 10 3.39 17.48 6.31
CA ARG A 10 3.00 18.10 7.58
C ARG A 10 3.23 17.21 8.80
N TRP A 11 3.85 16.03 8.64
CA TRP A 11 4.08 15.11 9.74
C TRP A 11 5.00 15.75 10.78
N HIS A 12 4.65 15.61 12.06
CA HIS A 12 5.41 16.23 13.15
C HIS A 12 6.84 15.66 13.19
N PRO A 13 7.89 16.49 13.24
CA PRO A 13 9.27 16.02 13.15
C PRO A 13 9.69 15.17 14.35
N GLU A 14 9.07 15.35 15.51
CA GLU A 14 9.33 14.56 16.72
C GLU A 14 8.54 13.25 16.77
N ALA A 15 7.57 13.05 15.86
CA ALA A 15 6.85 11.80 15.78
C ALA A 15 7.67 10.76 15.00
N PRO A 16 7.51 9.45 15.29
CA PRO A 16 8.07 8.39 14.46
C PRO A 16 7.66 8.56 12.98
N ARG A 17 8.56 8.19 12.08
CA ARG A 17 8.28 8.26 10.64
C ARG A 17 7.05 7.40 10.31
N PRO A 18 6.09 7.92 9.51
CA PRO A 18 4.90 7.17 9.18
C PRO A 18 5.20 6.02 8.22
N TYR A 19 4.41 4.96 8.27
CA TYR A 19 4.37 3.94 7.23
C TYR A 19 3.34 4.34 6.17
N LEU A 20 3.70 4.26 4.88
CA LEU A 20 2.77 4.55 3.80
C LEU A 20 2.15 3.26 3.26
N VAL A 21 0.82 3.18 3.23
CA VAL A 21 0.09 2.06 2.61
C VAL A 21 -0.54 2.56 1.31
N VAL A 22 -0.14 1.95 0.20
CA VAL A 22 -0.66 2.26 -1.14
C VAL A 22 -1.57 1.13 -1.58
N VAL A 23 -2.87 1.42 -1.73
CA VAL A 23 -3.87 0.46 -2.21
C VAL A 23 -4.16 0.75 -3.67
N ARG A 24 -3.96 -0.23 -4.55
CA ARG A 24 -4.29 -0.12 -5.97
C ARG A 24 -5.78 -0.35 -6.20
N ASP A 25 -6.40 0.60 -6.86
CA ASP A 25 -7.81 0.58 -7.25
C ASP A 25 -8.05 -0.02 -8.65
N ALA A 26 -6.99 -0.11 -9.46
CA ALA A 26 -7.02 -0.66 -10.81
C ALA A 26 -5.73 -1.44 -11.15
N PRO A 27 -5.77 -2.38 -12.12
CA PRO A 27 -4.61 -3.15 -12.58
C PRO A 27 -3.74 -2.33 -13.54
N LEU A 28 -3.50 -1.06 -13.25
CA LEU A 28 -2.78 -0.13 -14.11
C LEU A 28 -1.45 0.28 -13.48
N SER A 29 -0.48 0.60 -14.32
CA SER A 29 0.79 1.19 -13.87
C SER A 29 0.58 2.61 -13.36
N LEU A 30 1.39 3.00 -12.37
CA LEU A 30 1.37 4.38 -11.88
C LEU A 30 1.78 5.36 -12.99
N PRO A 31 1.04 6.46 -13.17
CA PRO A 31 1.44 7.50 -14.13
C PRO A 31 2.74 8.17 -13.67
N LYS A 32 3.55 8.67 -14.61
CA LYS A 32 4.88 9.29 -14.32
C LYS A 32 4.87 10.29 -13.16
N PRO A 33 3.88 11.21 -13.02
CA PRO A 33 3.83 12.13 -11.89
C PRO A 33 3.65 11.44 -10.53
N ALA A 34 2.93 10.30 -10.49
CA ALA A 34 2.77 9.54 -9.26
C ALA A 34 4.07 8.81 -8.89
N VAL A 35 4.76 8.23 -9.87
CA VAL A 35 6.09 7.61 -9.67
C VAL A 35 7.08 8.64 -9.11
N TYR A 36 7.11 9.85 -9.66
CA TYR A 36 7.96 10.92 -9.15
C TYR A 36 7.65 11.27 -7.70
N ARG A 37 6.37 11.50 -7.36
CA ARG A 37 5.95 11.81 -5.98
C ARG A 37 6.31 10.69 -5.01
N MET A 38 6.15 9.44 -5.45
CA MET A 38 6.56 8.29 -4.65
C MET A 38 8.05 8.29 -4.36
N ARG A 39 8.88 8.58 -5.36
CA ARG A 39 10.33 8.68 -5.17
C ARG A 39 10.73 9.79 -4.19
N THR A 40 10.02 10.92 -4.22
CA THR A 40 10.28 12.06 -3.33
C THR A 40 9.85 11.80 -1.89
N ILE A 41 8.81 10.99 -1.66
CA ILE A 41 8.28 10.73 -0.31
C ILE A 41 8.99 9.59 0.42
N THR A 42 9.60 8.65 -0.30
CA THR A 42 10.37 7.52 0.25
C THR A 42 11.29 7.90 1.43
N PRO A 43 12.14 8.94 1.36
CA PRO A 43 13.02 9.27 2.48
C PRO A 43 12.30 9.79 3.74
N ARG A 44 11.02 10.19 3.63
CA ARG A 44 10.23 10.78 4.73
C ARG A 44 9.33 9.77 5.45
N VAL A 45 9.29 8.52 4.98
CA VAL A 45 8.48 7.43 5.55
C VAL A 45 9.37 6.34 6.11
N LEU A 46 8.85 5.53 7.04
CA LEU A 46 9.53 4.35 7.58
C LEU A 46 9.60 3.22 6.54
N GLY A 47 8.57 3.12 5.71
CA GLY A 47 8.47 2.14 4.65
C GLY A 47 7.18 2.34 3.85
N ILE A 48 7.06 1.57 2.77
CA ILE A 48 5.92 1.61 1.87
C ILE A 48 5.41 0.18 1.68
N ALA A 49 4.14 -0.04 2.01
CA ALA A 49 3.41 -1.27 1.74
C ALA A 49 2.52 -1.08 0.52
N GLU A 50 2.65 -1.93 -0.48
CA GLU A 50 1.75 -1.94 -1.63
C GLU A 50 0.74 -3.08 -1.52
N VAL A 51 -0.54 -2.73 -1.55
CA VAL A 51 -1.66 -3.67 -1.67
C VAL A 51 -2.08 -3.67 -3.14
N PRO A 52 -1.95 -4.80 -3.86
CA PRO A 52 -2.29 -4.87 -5.27
C PRO A 52 -3.79 -4.77 -5.49
N TYR A 53 -4.17 -4.50 -6.73
CA TYR A 53 -5.57 -4.57 -7.13
C TYR A 53 -6.01 -6.04 -7.15
N LEU A 54 -7.04 -6.36 -6.37
CA LEU A 54 -7.56 -7.72 -6.20
C LEU A 54 -8.98 -7.78 -6.79
N ALA A 55 -9.06 -8.01 -8.10
CA ALA A 55 -10.33 -8.00 -8.84
C ALA A 55 -11.39 -8.95 -8.24
N GLU A 56 -10.94 -10.11 -7.76
CA GLU A 56 -11.78 -11.14 -7.15
C GLU A 56 -12.56 -10.62 -5.94
N LEU A 57 -12.05 -9.61 -5.20
CA LEU A 57 -12.73 -9.01 -4.06
C LEU A 57 -14.04 -8.29 -4.43
N ARG A 58 -14.26 -7.99 -5.72
CA ARG A 58 -15.51 -7.37 -6.17
C ARG A 58 -16.69 -8.34 -6.23
N GLY A 59 -16.43 -9.64 -6.25
CA GLY A 59 -17.45 -10.68 -6.36
C GLY A 59 -17.75 -11.37 -5.03
N VAL A 60 -17.38 -10.76 -3.91
CA VAL A 60 -17.45 -11.39 -2.59
C VAL A 60 -18.43 -10.64 -1.71
N ASP A 61 -19.30 -11.37 -1.02
CA ASP A 61 -20.36 -10.79 -0.20
C ASP A 61 -19.87 -10.38 1.20
N THR A 62 -18.90 -11.11 1.75
CA THR A 62 -18.30 -10.78 3.04
C THR A 62 -16.77 -10.68 2.98
N PRO A 63 -16.14 -9.88 3.87
CA PRO A 63 -14.68 -9.86 3.98
C PRO A 63 -14.08 -11.23 4.32
N GLY A 64 -14.80 -12.06 5.08
CA GLY A 64 -14.36 -13.39 5.48
C GLY A 64 -14.16 -14.32 4.29
N ASP A 65 -15.14 -14.38 3.40
CA ASP A 65 -15.08 -15.16 2.16
C ASP A 65 -13.88 -14.73 1.27
N GLY A 66 -13.51 -13.45 1.34
CA GLY A 66 -12.36 -12.91 0.62
C GLY A 66 -11.02 -13.48 1.10
N LEU A 67 -10.92 -13.91 2.36
CA LEU A 67 -9.67 -14.43 2.94
C LEU A 67 -9.27 -15.79 2.34
N ASP A 68 -10.23 -16.54 1.83
CA ASP A 68 -9.99 -17.85 1.20
C ASP A 68 -9.57 -17.73 -0.27
N LEU A 69 -9.69 -16.54 -0.86
CA LEU A 69 -9.26 -16.29 -2.22
C LEU A 69 -7.74 -16.42 -2.36
N ARG A 70 -7.30 -17.23 -3.33
CA ARG A 70 -5.88 -17.48 -3.59
C ARG A 70 -5.10 -16.20 -3.89
N ALA A 71 -5.72 -15.24 -4.59
CA ALA A 71 -5.09 -13.96 -4.88
C ALA A 71 -4.84 -13.15 -3.60
N VAL A 72 -5.80 -13.12 -2.68
CA VAL A 72 -5.71 -12.44 -1.38
C VAL A 72 -4.63 -13.08 -0.51
N GLN A 73 -4.64 -14.41 -0.36
CA GLN A 73 -3.62 -15.11 0.42
C GLN A 73 -2.21 -14.91 -0.14
N ARG A 74 -2.06 -14.89 -1.48
CA ARG A 74 -0.77 -14.61 -2.13
C ARG A 74 -0.30 -13.18 -1.85
N ALA A 75 -1.20 -12.20 -1.98
CA ALA A 75 -0.91 -10.81 -1.68
C ALA A 75 -0.52 -10.62 -0.20
N ALA A 76 -1.25 -11.24 0.72
CA ALA A 76 -0.95 -11.21 2.15
C ALA A 76 0.44 -11.82 2.45
N ARG A 77 0.77 -12.97 1.86
CA ARG A 77 2.11 -13.58 2.00
C ARG A 77 3.21 -12.69 1.46
N ALA A 78 3.00 -12.06 0.30
CA ALA A 78 3.96 -11.12 -0.27
C ALA A 78 4.18 -9.90 0.64
N LEU A 79 3.09 -9.32 1.15
CA LEU A 79 3.13 -8.19 2.08
C LEU A 79 3.87 -8.54 3.37
N ARG A 80 3.58 -9.69 3.98
CA ARG A 80 4.27 -10.13 5.20
C ARG A 80 5.77 -10.27 4.98
N ARG A 81 6.19 -10.83 3.84
CA ARG A 81 7.61 -10.91 3.47
C ARG A 81 8.24 -9.53 3.31
N SER A 82 7.56 -8.58 2.65
CA SER A 82 8.11 -7.22 2.49
C SER A 82 8.22 -6.46 3.82
N LEU A 83 7.39 -6.82 4.81
CA LEU A 83 7.43 -6.24 6.16
C LEU A 83 8.41 -6.95 7.10
N GLY A 84 9.06 -8.04 6.67
CA GLY A 84 9.92 -8.85 7.53
C GLY A 84 9.16 -9.65 8.60
N LEU A 85 7.85 -9.89 8.40
CA LEU A 85 6.96 -10.60 9.33
C LEU A 85 6.79 -12.09 8.97
N ALA A 86 7.72 -12.65 8.23
CA ALA A 86 7.69 -14.06 7.84
C ALA A 86 8.44 -14.90 8.88
N GLU A 87 7.78 -15.93 9.42
CA GLU A 87 8.43 -17.19 9.81
C GLU A 87 8.94 -17.92 8.56
#